data_AF-A0A973YNK1-F1
#
_entry.id   AF-A0A973YNK1-F1
#
_cell.length_a   1.000
_cell.length_b   1.000
_cell.length_c   1.000
_cell.angle_alpha   90.00
_cell.angle_beta   90.00
_cell.angle_gamma   90.00
#
_symmetry.space_group_name_H-M   'P 1'
#
loop_
_entity.id
_entity.type
_entity.pdbx_description
1 polymer ?
#
loop_
_entity_poly.entity_id
_entity_poly.type
_entity_poly.pdbx_seq_one_letter_code
_entity_poly.pdbx_strand_id
1 'polypeptide(L)'
;DALNLGLLLVELGKERGLPIAIDITRGAQVLFHVALPGATPDNDHWIRAKQRTAVRYEVPSLLVGLRGRVGGGRIEDNAWFDQSRYAAHGGAFPVIVTGVGAVATVTVSGLPQVQDHDLVVEALRDVLGSVLDV
;
A
#
# COMPACT_ATOMS: atom_id res chain seq x y z
N ASP A 1 -14.28 -4.32 -5.79
CA ASP A 1 -14.90 -3.27 -5.00
C ASP A 1 -13.83 -2.30 -4.48
N ALA A 2 -13.29 -1.45 -5.37
CA ALA A 2 -12.22 -0.51 -5.00
C ALA A 2 -12.79 0.72 -4.26
N LEU A 3 -14.03 1.10 -4.57
CA LEU A 3 -14.69 2.24 -3.95
C LEU A 3 -14.90 2.02 -2.45
N ASN A 4 -15.43 0.88 -2.03
CA ASN A 4 -15.71 0.65 -0.61
C ASN A 4 -14.43 0.55 0.22
N LEU A 5 -13.39 -0.16 -0.27
CA LEU A 5 -12.09 -0.17 0.40
C LEU A 5 -11.48 1.24 0.51
N GLY A 6 -11.56 2.02 -0.57
CA GLY A 6 -11.08 3.40 -0.58
C GLY A 6 -11.83 4.29 0.41
N LEU A 7 -13.16 4.17 0.47
CA LEU A 7 -13.99 4.94 1.40
C LEU A 7 -13.74 4.55 2.87
N LEU A 8 -13.55 3.26 3.17
CA LEU A 8 -13.16 2.81 4.51
C LEU A 8 -11.82 3.42 4.95
N LEU A 9 -10.81 3.42 4.07
CA LEU A 9 -9.53 4.06 4.36
C LEU A 9 -9.67 5.58 4.57
N VAL A 10 -10.56 6.23 3.81
CA VAL A 10 -10.88 7.66 4.00
C VAL A 10 -11.56 7.90 5.34
N GLU A 11 -12.49 7.04 5.76
CA GLU A 11 -13.17 7.12 7.05
C GLU A 11 -12.17 6.98 8.21
N LEU A 12 -11.38 5.91 8.23
CA LEU A 12 -10.32 5.70 9.22
C LEU A 12 -9.33 6.88 9.26
N GLY A 13 -8.95 7.39 8.09
CA GLY A 13 -8.08 8.55 7.97
C GLY A 13 -8.67 9.84 8.56
N LYS A 14 -9.96 10.09 8.30
CA LYS A 14 -10.67 11.27 8.82
C LYS A 14 -10.92 11.19 10.32
N GLU A 15 -11.39 10.05 10.81
CA GLU A 15 -11.67 9.83 12.24
C GLU A 15 -10.43 10.03 13.12
N ARG A 16 -9.27 9.63 12.60
CA ARG A 16 -7.98 9.70 13.30
C ARG A 16 -7.17 10.96 12.96
N GLY A 17 -7.67 11.83 12.09
CA GLY A 17 -6.98 13.06 11.67
C GLY A 17 -5.64 12.81 10.97
N LEU A 18 -5.54 11.78 10.14
CA LEU A 18 -4.29 11.33 9.54
C LEU A 18 -3.99 12.07 8.23
N PRO A 19 -2.76 12.62 8.05
CA PRO A 19 -2.36 13.35 6.84
C PRO A 19 -1.90 12.39 5.73
N ILE A 20 -2.80 11.54 5.24
CA ILE A 20 -2.48 10.45 4.30
C ILE A 20 -3.04 10.67 2.90
N ALA A 21 -2.33 10.13 1.91
CA ALA A 21 -2.85 9.84 0.58
C ALA A 21 -3.13 8.35 0.43
N ILE A 22 -4.20 8.02 -0.29
CA ILE A 22 -4.71 6.66 -0.51
C ILE A 22 -4.84 6.44 -2.02
N ASP A 23 -4.38 5.30 -2.51
CA ASP A 23 -4.47 4.91 -3.92
C ASP A 23 -4.85 3.44 -4.07
N ILE A 24 -5.75 3.14 -5.01
CA ILE A 24 -6.04 1.78 -5.46
C ILE A 24 -5.91 1.73 -6.97
N THR A 25 -4.96 0.93 -7.45
CA THR A 25 -4.63 0.84 -8.88
C THR A 25 -4.68 -0.61 -9.37
N ARG A 26 -5.34 -0.83 -10.51
CA ARG A 26 -5.36 -2.11 -11.25
C ARG A 26 -4.54 -1.98 -12.53
N GLY A 27 -3.38 -2.64 -12.57
CA GLY A 27 -2.43 -2.48 -13.68
C GLY A 27 -1.99 -1.02 -13.79
N ALA A 28 -2.37 -0.34 -14.87
CA ALA A 28 -2.11 1.09 -15.08
C ALA A 28 -3.33 1.99 -14.75
N GLN A 29 -4.49 1.41 -14.44
CA GLN A 29 -5.72 2.15 -14.21
C GLN A 29 -5.90 2.45 -12.71
N VAL A 30 -5.86 3.73 -12.36
CA VAL A 30 -6.24 4.21 -11.02
C VAL A 30 -7.76 4.05 -10.87
N LEU A 31 -8.17 3.29 -9.87
CA LEU A 31 -9.58 3.03 -9.56
C LEU A 31 -10.10 3.93 -8.44
N PHE A 32 -9.21 4.35 -7.54
CA PHE A 32 -9.51 5.24 -6.42
C PHE A 32 -8.24 6.01 -6.05
N HIS A 33 -8.35 7.31 -5.81
CA HIS A 33 -7.25 8.13 -5.33
C HIS A 33 -7.78 9.32 -4.53
N VAL A 34 -7.26 9.53 -3.32
CA VAL A 34 -7.65 10.63 -2.44
C VAL A 34 -6.43 11.10 -1.63
N ALA A 35 -6.23 12.41 -1.55
CA ALA A 35 -5.34 13.05 -0.57
C ALA A 35 -6.19 13.69 0.54
N LEU A 36 -5.97 13.27 1.79
CA LEU A 36 -6.64 13.86 2.96
C LEU A 36 -5.94 15.16 3.42
N PRO A 37 -6.60 16.02 4.21
CA PRO A 37 -5.97 17.23 4.74
C PRO A 37 -4.62 16.95 5.41
N GLY A 38 -3.60 17.71 5.02
CA GLY A 38 -2.22 17.54 5.50
C GLY A 38 -1.34 16.62 4.65
N ALA A 39 -1.92 15.81 3.75
CA ALA A 39 -1.14 15.12 2.73
C ALA A 39 -0.52 16.13 1.75
N THR A 40 0.60 15.75 1.14
CA THR A 40 1.42 16.59 0.27
C THR A 40 1.66 15.90 -1.08
N PRO A 41 2.05 16.63 -2.14
CA PRO A 41 2.38 16.02 -3.43
C PRO A 41 3.49 14.96 -3.38
N ASP A 42 4.37 15.00 -2.37
CA ASP A 42 5.41 13.98 -2.18
C ASP A 42 4.79 12.60 -1.87
N ASN A 43 3.61 12.55 -1.25
CA ASN A 43 2.92 11.29 -0.98
C ASN A 43 2.57 10.53 -2.26
N ASP A 44 2.32 11.21 -3.38
CA ASP A 44 2.08 10.56 -4.68
C ASP A 44 3.34 9.88 -5.24
N HIS A 45 4.51 10.48 -5.01
CA HIS A 45 5.78 9.87 -5.36
C HIS A 45 5.99 8.59 -4.56
N TRP A 46 5.75 8.64 -3.24
CA TRP A 46 5.82 7.48 -2.37
C TRP A 46 4.80 6.41 -2.73
N ILE A 47 3.55 6.77 -3.03
CA ILE A 47 2.51 5.84 -3.50
C ILE A 47 3.02 5.06 -4.70
N ARG A 48 3.49 5.75 -5.74
CA ARG A 48 3.97 5.11 -6.97
C ARG A 48 5.17 4.20 -6.72
N ALA A 49 6.11 4.62 -5.87
CA ALA A 49 7.31 3.85 -5.55
C ALA A 49 6.99 2.59 -4.72
N LYS A 50 6.12 2.70 -3.71
CA LYS A 50 5.66 1.56 -2.89
C LYS A 50 4.81 0.59 -3.72
N GLN A 51 3.90 1.10 -4.55
CA GLN A 51 3.08 0.30 -5.46
C GLN A 51 3.95 -0.51 -6.42
N ARG A 52 4.94 0.13 -7.07
CA ARG A 52 5.87 -0.58 -7.97
C ARG A 52 6.62 -1.70 -7.27
N THR A 53 7.00 -1.50 -6.01
CA THR A 53 7.61 -2.55 -5.19
C THR A 53 6.63 -3.70 -4.97
N ALA A 54 5.41 -3.40 -4.51
CA ALA A 54 4.41 -4.43 -4.23
C ALA A 54 4.04 -5.24 -5.47
N VAL A 55 3.92 -4.59 -6.63
CA VAL A 55 3.66 -5.24 -7.92
C VAL A 55 4.86 -6.09 -8.36
N ARG A 56 6.10 -5.57 -8.29
CA ARG A 56 7.28 -6.30 -8.77
C ARG A 56 7.56 -7.58 -7.97
N TYR A 57 7.35 -7.52 -6.66
CA TYR A 57 7.70 -8.61 -5.75
C TYR A 57 6.50 -9.45 -5.31
N GLU A 58 5.29 -9.08 -5.77
CA GLU A 58 4.01 -9.73 -5.44
C GLU A 58 3.78 -9.95 -3.95
N VAL A 59 4.31 -9.04 -3.13
CA VAL A 59 4.18 -9.06 -1.66
C VAL A 59 4.05 -7.63 -1.14
N PRO A 60 3.58 -7.42 0.10
CA PRO A 60 3.53 -6.09 0.67
C PRO A 60 4.90 -5.39 0.64
N SER A 61 4.91 -4.09 0.35
CA SER A 61 6.15 -3.31 0.18
C SER A 61 7.04 -3.32 1.43
N LEU A 62 6.43 -3.40 2.64
CA LEU A 62 7.16 -3.56 3.90
C LEU A 62 7.93 -4.88 3.96
N LEU A 63 7.33 -5.98 3.49
CA LEU A 63 7.95 -7.31 3.56
C LEU A 63 9.24 -7.35 2.72
N VAL A 64 9.27 -6.65 1.59
CA VAL A 64 10.47 -6.53 0.74
C VAL A 64 11.62 -5.90 1.53
N GLY A 65 11.36 -4.81 2.25
CA GLY A 65 12.38 -4.14 3.08
C GLY A 65 12.82 -5.00 4.25
N LEU A 66 11.88 -5.69 4.92
CA LEU A 66 12.17 -6.59 6.03
C LEU A 66 13.02 -7.80 5.60
N ARG A 67 12.77 -8.37 4.42
CA ARG A 67 13.58 -9.47 3.87
C ARG A 67 15.05 -9.07 3.68
N GLY A 68 15.31 -7.85 3.21
CA GLY A 68 16.68 -7.30 3.15
C GLY A 68 17.35 -7.29 4.52
N ARG A 69 16.64 -6.79 5.55
CA ARG A 69 17.14 -6.70 6.93
C ARG A 69 17.42 -8.06 7.55
N VAL A 70 16.52 -9.02 7.38
CA VAL A 70 16.71 -10.40 7.85
C VAL A 70 17.89 -11.06 7.15
N GLY A 71 18.16 -10.70 5.88
CA GLY A 71 19.34 -11.13 5.14
C GLY A 71 20.65 -10.43 5.53
N GLY A 72 20.65 -9.57 6.55
CA GLY A 72 21.85 -8.89 7.05
C GLY A 72 22.20 -7.58 6.34
N GLY A 73 21.30 -7.01 5.52
CA GLY A 73 21.56 -5.77 4.79
C GLY A 73 20.29 -4.96 4.49
N ARG A 74 20.32 -4.18 3.43
CA ARG A 74 19.17 -3.45 2.89
C ARG A 74 18.80 -4.04 1.54
N ILE A 75 17.52 -4.02 1.17
CA ILE A 75 17.16 -4.45 -0.20
C ILE A 75 17.76 -3.50 -1.25
N GLU A 76 17.98 -2.25 -0.84
CA GLU A 76 18.65 -1.20 -1.58
C GLU A 76 20.10 -1.48 -1.94
N ASP A 77 20.75 -2.44 -1.25
CA ASP A 77 22.11 -2.88 -1.57
C ASP A 77 22.12 -3.86 -2.77
N ASN A 78 20.94 -4.38 -3.15
CA ASN A 78 20.79 -5.19 -4.35
C ASN A 78 20.86 -4.31 -5.60
N ALA A 79 21.84 -4.58 -6.48
CA ALA A 79 22.03 -3.83 -7.72
C ALA A 79 20.80 -3.78 -8.65
N TRP A 80 19.85 -4.70 -8.49
CA TRP A 80 18.60 -4.74 -9.25
C TRP A 80 17.45 -3.94 -8.61
N PHE A 81 17.68 -3.35 -7.44
CA PHE A 81 16.73 -2.49 -6.73
C PHE A 81 17.02 -1.01 -7.02
N ASP A 82 16.33 -0.47 -8.03
CA ASP A 82 16.42 0.95 -8.39
C ASP A 82 15.61 1.82 -7.42
N GLN A 83 16.30 2.47 -6.48
CA GLN A 83 15.69 3.31 -5.44
C GLN A 83 14.99 4.57 -6.00
N SER A 84 15.27 4.97 -7.24
CA SER A 84 14.54 6.07 -7.90
C SER A 84 13.14 5.63 -8.35
N ARG A 85 12.89 4.32 -8.45
CA ARG A 85 11.65 3.72 -8.95
C ARG A 85 10.87 2.97 -7.90
N TYR A 86 11.55 2.35 -6.94
CA TYR A 86 10.99 1.43 -5.97
C TYR A 86 11.24 1.93 -4.54
N ALA A 87 10.23 1.80 -3.69
CA ALA A 87 10.36 2.03 -2.25
C ALA A 87 9.95 0.77 -1.49
N ALA A 88 10.86 0.22 -0.68
CA ALA A 88 10.62 -0.95 0.17
C ALA A 88 10.14 -0.54 1.57
N HIS A 89 9.19 0.39 1.61
CA HIS A 89 8.60 0.96 2.81
C HIS A 89 7.13 0.56 2.89
N GLY A 90 6.61 0.35 4.08
CA GLY A 90 5.23 -0.09 4.30
C GLY A 90 4.17 0.88 3.78
N GLY A 91 2.98 0.31 3.51
CA GLY A 91 1.84 1.03 2.99
C GLY A 91 1.29 0.50 1.66
N ALA A 92 1.98 -0.36 0.91
CA ALA A 92 1.43 -0.95 -0.32
C ALA A 92 1.22 -2.46 -0.22
N PHE A 93 0.07 -2.94 -0.69
CA PHE A 93 -0.32 -4.34 -0.68
C PHE A 93 -0.89 -4.78 -2.03
N PRO A 94 -0.43 -5.91 -2.60
CA PRO A 94 -1.14 -6.53 -3.70
C PRO A 94 -2.52 -7.03 -3.22
N VAL A 95 -3.58 -6.72 -3.96
CA VAL A 95 -4.91 -7.30 -3.76
C VAL A 95 -4.95 -8.61 -4.54
N ILE A 96 -5.04 -9.73 -3.82
CA ILE A 96 -4.98 -11.08 -4.38
C ILE A 96 -6.38 -11.68 -4.39
N VAL A 97 -6.79 -12.22 -5.54
CA VAL A 97 -8.03 -12.97 -5.70
C VAL A 97 -7.70 -14.45 -5.84
N THR A 98 -8.35 -15.29 -5.03
CA THR A 98 -8.17 -16.74 -5.04
C THR A 98 -8.44 -17.31 -6.44
N GLY A 99 -7.51 -18.10 -6.95
CA GLY A 99 -7.59 -18.70 -8.30
C GLY A 99 -7.24 -17.75 -9.46
N VAL A 100 -6.96 -16.47 -9.19
CA VAL A 100 -6.60 -15.47 -10.21
C VAL A 100 -5.20 -14.91 -9.99
N GLY A 101 -4.82 -14.63 -8.74
CA GLY A 101 -3.56 -13.97 -8.38
C GLY A 101 -3.74 -12.49 -8.04
N ALA A 102 -2.65 -11.72 -8.11
CA ALA A 102 -2.67 -10.28 -7.81
C ALA A 102 -3.38 -9.50 -8.93
N VAL A 103 -4.47 -8.80 -8.59
CA VAL A 103 -5.32 -8.08 -9.55
C VAL A 103 -5.24 -6.56 -9.42
N ALA A 104 -4.82 -6.05 -8.26
CA ALA A 104 -4.69 -4.62 -8.00
C ALA A 104 -3.67 -4.38 -6.90
N THR A 105 -3.43 -3.13 -6.55
CA THR A 105 -2.63 -2.73 -5.39
C THR A 105 -3.36 -1.63 -4.64
N VAL A 106 -3.46 -1.75 -3.33
CA VAL A 106 -3.88 -0.68 -2.43
C VAL A 106 -2.65 -0.09 -1.77
N THR A 107 -2.56 1.24 -1.72
CA THR A 107 -1.42 1.95 -1.17
C THR A 107 -1.86 3.11 -0.27
N VAL A 108 -1.24 3.24 0.90
CA VAL A 108 -1.32 4.40 1.78
C VAL A 108 0.07 5.03 1.91
N SER A 109 0.10 6.35 1.95
CA SER A 109 1.31 7.11 2.25
C SER A 109 1.01 8.34 3.10
N GLY A 110 1.76 8.52 4.18
CA GLY A 110 1.75 9.75 4.98
C GLY A 110 2.22 9.56 6.41
N LEU A 111 2.24 8.31 6.90
CA LEU A 111 2.65 7.95 8.25
C LEU A 111 4.03 7.27 8.29
N PRO A 112 4.61 7.06 9.47
CA PRO A 112 5.71 6.10 9.64
C PRO A 112 5.37 4.75 8.99
N GLN A 113 6.33 4.13 8.32
CA GLN A 113 6.09 2.99 7.40
C GLN A 113 5.27 1.83 7.98
N VAL A 114 5.40 1.55 9.28
CA VAL A 114 4.65 0.48 9.96
C VAL A 114 3.19 0.89 10.15
N GLN A 115 2.93 2.16 10.48
CA GLN A 115 1.57 2.69 10.63
C GLN A 115 0.84 2.76 9.28
N ASP A 116 1.52 3.17 8.21
CA ASP A 116 0.99 3.09 6.84
C ASP A 116 0.61 1.63 6.49
N HIS A 117 1.45 0.67 6.87
CA HIS A 117 1.20 -0.75 6.64
C HIS A 117 0.00 -1.26 7.44
N ASP A 118 -0.04 -0.96 8.75
CA ASP A 118 -1.07 -1.42 9.67
C ASP A 118 -2.45 -0.87 9.29
N LEU A 119 -2.53 0.38 8.83
CA LEU A 119 -3.80 0.97 8.38
C LEU A 119 -4.39 0.22 7.18
N VAL A 120 -3.54 -0.21 6.24
CA VAL A 120 -4.00 -1.02 5.10
C VAL A 120 -4.41 -2.43 5.54
N VAL A 121 -3.68 -3.04 6.48
CA VAL A 121 -4.05 -4.35 7.05
C VAL A 121 -5.40 -4.28 7.75
N GLU A 122 -5.62 -3.24 8.55
CA GLU A 122 -6.88 -2.99 9.24
C GLU A 122 -8.05 -2.92 8.25
N ALA A 123 -7.97 -2.04 7.25
CA ALA A 123 -9.02 -1.90 6.26
C ALA A 123 -9.27 -3.18 5.44
N LEU A 124 -8.21 -3.92 5.08
CA LEU A 124 -8.34 -5.19 4.37
C LEU A 124 -9.00 -6.26 5.24
N ARG A 125 -8.69 -6.32 6.54
CA ARG A 125 -9.32 -7.26 7.48
C ARG A 125 -10.81 -6.99 7.64
N ASP A 126 -11.20 -5.72 7.73
CA ASP A 126 -12.61 -5.34 7.88
C ASP A 126 -13.41 -5.68 6.61
N VAL A 127 -12.84 -5.41 5.42
CA VAL A 127 -13.47 -5.79 4.14
C VAL A 127 -13.56 -7.31 4.00
N LEU A 128 -12.53 -8.07 4.38
CA LEU A 128 -12.57 -9.53 4.29
C LEU A 128 -13.46 -10.18 5.36
N GLY A 129 -13.50 -9.63 6.58
CA GLY A 129 -14.38 -10.09 7.65
C GLY A 129 -15.85 -9.89 7.29
N SER A 130 -16.20 -8.71 6.77
CA SER A 130 -17.58 -8.42 6.32
C SER A 130 -18.03 -9.26 5.13
N VAL A 131 -17.11 -9.78 4.31
CA VAL A 131 -17.44 -10.70 3.19
C VAL A 131 -17.66 -12.14 3.65
N LEU A 132 -17.10 -12.55 4.79
CA LEU A 132 -17.25 -13.91 5.33
C LEU A 132 -18.52 -14.08 6.19
N ASP A 133 -19.15 -12.98 6.59
CA ASP A 133 -20.38 -12.97 7.40
C ASP A 133 -21.68 -12.94 6.55
N VAL A 134 -21.58 -13.24 5.24
CA VAL A 134 -22.71 -13.30 4.28
C VAL A 134 -22.78 -14.67 3.62
#